data_AF-A0A9W7YPR2-F1
#
_entry.id   AF-A0A9W7YPR2-F1
#
_cell.length_a   1.000
_cell.length_b   1.000
_cell.length_c   1.000
_cell.angle_alpha   90.00
_cell.angle_beta   90.00
_cell.angle_gamma   90.00
#
_symmetry.space_group_name_H-M   'P 1'
#
loop_
_entity.id
_entity.type
_entity.pdbx_description
1 polymer ?
#
loop_
_entity_poly.entity_id
_entity_poly.type
_entity_poly.pdbx_seq_one_letter_code
_entity_poly.pdbx_strand_id
1 'polypeptide(L)'
;MTTANSKPKTIIALGLEGSANKLGVGIVKHVYPAGIPTDTELQPEMIELANVRDTYNPPAGEGFLPRDVAAHHRATIIELLNQALADAKITHQELDCICYTKGPGMGAPLQAVALVARTLSQLWDLPL
;
A
#
# COMPACT_ATOMS: atom_id res chain seq x y z
N MET A 1 -12.26 -36.14 16.73
CA MET A 1 -11.34 -35.57 15.72
C MET A 1 -12.18 -34.89 14.66
N THR A 2 -12.45 -33.60 14.82
CA THR A 2 -13.22 -32.80 13.86
C THR A 2 -12.22 -32.00 13.04
N THR A 3 -11.97 -32.42 11.81
CA THR A 3 -11.19 -31.65 10.85
C THR A 3 -12.00 -30.41 10.47
N ALA A 4 -11.63 -29.27 11.02
CA ALA A 4 -12.24 -27.98 10.68
C ALA A 4 -11.89 -27.65 9.23
N ASN A 5 -12.87 -27.84 8.35
CA ASN A 5 -12.82 -27.42 6.96
C ASN A 5 -13.03 -25.90 6.90
N SER A 6 -12.04 -25.12 7.37
CA SER A 6 -12.08 -23.66 7.23
C SER A 6 -11.60 -23.30 5.82
N LYS A 7 -12.42 -22.53 5.08
CA LYS A 7 -11.99 -21.96 3.80
C LYS A 7 -10.70 -21.14 4.01
N PRO A 8 -9.79 -21.11 3.03
CA PRO A 8 -8.57 -20.29 3.12
C PRO A 8 -8.95 -18.83 3.37
N LYS A 9 -8.34 -18.22 4.38
CA LYS A 9 -8.51 -16.80 4.68
C LYS A 9 -7.69 -16.00 3.67
N THR A 10 -8.29 -14.98 3.07
CA THR A 10 -7.60 -14.04 2.18
C THR A 10 -7.59 -12.66 2.82
N ILE A 11 -6.47 -11.93 2.66
CA ILE A 11 -6.36 -10.51 3.02
C ILE A 11 -5.75 -9.76 1.84
N ILE A 12 -6.43 -8.73 1.32
CA ILE A 12 -5.92 -7.85 0.26
C ILE A 12 -5.52 -6.52 0.88
N ALA A 13 -4.22 -6.22 0.85
CA ALA A 13 -3.65 -5.02 1.45
C ALA A 13 -3.23 -4.01 0.37
N LEU A 14 -3.60 -2.74 0.55
CA LEU A 14 -3.09 -1.60 -0.21
C LEU A 14 -1.86 -1.03 0.50
N GLY A 15 -0.73 -0.89 -0.17
CA GLY A 15 0.49 -0.26 0.35
C GLY A 15 0.80 1.07 -0.32
N LEU A 16 1.11 2.10 0.47
CA LEU A 16 1.52 3.43 0.00
C LEU A 16 2.95 3.75 0.45
N GLU A 17 3.86 3.92 -0.50
CA GLU A 17 5.27 4.23 -0.28
C GLU A 17 5.55 5.69 -0.71
N GLY A 18 6.22 6.48 0.14
CA GLY A 18 6.81 7.76 -0.27
C GLY A 18 7.81 8.27 0.76
N SER A 19 8.81 7.46 1.09
CA SER A 19 9.87 7.79 2.03
C SER A 19 10.94 8.72 1.44
N ALA A 20 11.07 8.75 0.11
CA ALA A 20 12.13 9.44 -0.61
C ALA A 20 11.62 9.97 -1.96
N ASN A 21 12.45 9.99 -3.00
CA ASN A 21 12.10 10.58 -4.29
C ASN A 21 11.14 9.75 -5.16
N LYS A 22 10.89 8.50 -4.78
CA LYS A 22 9.93 7.61 -5.46
C LYS A 22 8.64 7.59 -4.67
N LEU A 23 7.53 7.59 -5.40
CA LEU A 23 6.19 7.31 -4.90
C LEU A 23 5.77 5.94 -5.42
N GLY A 24 5.25 5.09 -4.55
CA GLY A 24 4.79 3.76 -4.92
C GLY A 24 3.40 3.45 -4.36
N VAL A 25 2.60 2.74 -5.16
CA VAL A 25 1.34 2.15 -4.71
C VAL A 25 1.32 0.68 -5.10
N GLY A 26 1.17 -0.19 -4.11
CA GLY A 26 1.15 -1.64 -4.29
C GLY A 26 -0.11 -2.27 -3.75
N ILE A 27 -0.54 -3.39 -4.33
CA ILE A 27 -1.65 -4.19 -3.82
C ILE A 27 -1.19 -5.65 -3.75
N VAL A 28 -1.27 -6.24 -2.56
CA VAL A 28 -0.82 -7.62 -2.31
C VAL A 28 -1.95 -8.42 -1.68
N LYS A 29 -2.23 -9.57 -2.29
CA LYS A 29 -3.16 -10.58 -1.76
C LYS A 29 -2.39 -11.62 -0.96
N HIS A 30 -2.78 -11.80 0.30
CA HIS A 30 -2.25 -12.79 1.22
C HIS A 30 -3.23 -13.95 1.31
N VAL A 31 -2.81 -15.15 0.95
CA VAL A 31 -3.62 -16.38 1.00
C VAL A 31 -3.09 -17.26 2.13
N TYR A 32 -3.91 -17.44 3.17
CA TYR A 32 -3.59 -18.31 4.29
C TYR A 32 -4.12 -19.73 4.01
N PRO A 33 -3.31 -20.78 4.25
CA PRO A 33 -3.71 -22.16 4.03
C PRO A 33 -4.89 -22.57 4.91
N ALA A 34 -5.78 -23.40 4.35
CA ALA A 34 -6.91 -23.97 5.05
C ALA A 34 -6.48 -24.98 6.13
N GLY A 35 -7.25 -25.09 7.21
CA GLY A 35 -7.07 -26.15 8.21
C GLY A 35 -5.89 -25.99 9.17
N ILE A 36 -5.20 -24.84 9.17
CA ILE A 36 -4.18 -24.53 10.18
C ILE A 36 -4.81 -23.79 11.38
N PRO A 37 -4.43 -24.12 12.63
CA PRO A 37 -4.85 -23.39 13.82
C PRO A 37 -4.51 -21.88 13.75
N THR A 38 -5.43 -21.05 14.24
CA THR A 38 -5.40 -19.58 14.17
C THR A 38 -4.27 -18.91 14.95
N ASP A 39 -3.64 -19.66 15.86
CA ASP A 39 -2.56 -19.26 16.76
C ASP A 39 -1.16 -19.59 16.21
N THR A 40 -1.08 -20.18 15.02
CA THR A 40 0.21 -20.41 14.36
C THR A 40 0.64 -19.17 13.61
N GLU A 41 1.86 -18.70 13.86
CA GLU A 41 2.50 -17.65 13.06
C GLU A 41 2.78 -18.21 11.67
N LEU A 42 1.86 -17.98 10.73
CA LEU A 42 1.92 -18.51 9.38
C LEU A 42 2.39 -17.46 8.39
N GLN A 43 3.29 -17.89 7.51
CA GLN A 43 3.60 -17.14 6.30
C GLN A 43 2.50 -17.41 5.27
N PRO A 44 1.71 -16.38 4.87
CA PRO A 44 0.77 -16.54 3.77
C PRO A 44 1.52 -16.65 2.44
N GLU A 45 0.88 -17.26 1.45
CA GLU A 45 1.28 -17.04 0.06
C GLU A 45 0.95 -15.60 -0.31
N MET A 46 1.94 -14.86 -0.84
CA MET A 46 1.77 -13.47 -1.26
C MET A 46 1.72 -13.38 -2.78
N ILE A 47 0.65 -12.77 -3.29
CA ILE A 47 0.44 -12.53 -4.72
C ILE A 47 0.42 -11.02 -4.94
N GLU A 48 1.41 -10.51 -5.67
CA GLU A 48 1.42 -9.11 -6.12
C GLU A 48 0.32 -8.93 -7.18
N LEU A 49 -0.66 -8.07 -6.89
CA LEU A 49 -1.74 -7.73 -7.83
C LEU A 49 -1.41 -6.44 -8.59
N ALA A 50 -0.74 -5.49 -7.96
CA ALA A 50 -0.27 -4.26 -8.59
C ALA A 50 0.96 -3.71 -7.86
N ASN A 51 1.82 -3.01 -8.62
CA ASN A 51 3.03 -2.36 -8.11
C ASN A 51 3.42 -1.20 -9.03
N VAL A 52 2.70 -0.09 -8.90
CA VAL A 52 2.89 1.10 -9.74
C VAL A 52 3.77 2.11 -9.02
N ARG A 53 4.59 2.83 -9.78
CA ARG A 53 5.57 3.76 -9.23
C ARG A 53 5.78 4.95 -10.14
N ASP A 54 6.03 6.08 -9.51
CA ASP A 54 6.44 7.31 -10.18
C ASP A 54 7.64 7.91 -9.43
N THR A 55 8.57 8.52 -10.16
CA THR A 55 9.84 8.98 -9.59
C THR A 55 10.04 10.45 -9.87
N TYR A 56 10.21 11.23 -8.81
CA TYR A 56 10.64 12.61 -8.92
C TYR A 56 12.11 12.64 -9.36
N ASN A 57 12.35 13.25 -10.52
CA ASN A 57 13.68 13.46 -11.08
C ASN A 57 13.95 14.97 -11.10
N PRO A 58 14.81 15.50 -10.20
CA PRO A 58 15.16 16.90 -10.19
C PRO A 58 16.04 17.25 -11.41
N PRO A 59 16.13 18.54 -11.77
CA PRO A 59 17.09 19.02 -12.76
C PRO A 59 18.54 18.62 -12.41
N ALA A 60 19.39 18.51 -13.43
CA ALA A 60 20.79 18.16 -13.24
C ALA A 60 21.49 19.18 -12.30
N GLY A 61 22.19 18.66 -11.29
CA GLY A 61 22.89 19.47 -10.29
C GLY A 61 22.07 19.80 -9.05
N GLU A 62 20.78 19.47 -9.01
CA GLU A 62 19.94 19.60 -7.83
C GLU A 62 19.79 18.27 -7.07
N GLY A 63 19.62 18.35 -5.76
CA GLY A 63 19.28 17.20 -4.92
C GLY A 63 17.78 16.98 -4.83
N PHE A 64 17.36 15.91 -4.15
CA PHE A 64 15.95 15.67 -3.82
C PHE A 64 15.52 16.58 -2.67
N LEU A 65 15.12 17.81 -2.99
CA LEU A 65 14.62 18.77 -2.01
C LEU A 65 13.29 18.25 -1.41
N PRO A 66 13.18 18.11 -0.07
CA PRO A 66 11.98 17.52 0.54
C PRO A 66 10.67 18.21 0.18
N ARG A 67 10.71 19.53 -0.03
CA ARG A 67 9.55 20.32 -0.45
C ARG A 67 9.02 19.89 -1.81
N ASP A 68 9.92 19.69 -2.78
CA ASP A 68 9.56 19.43 -4.17
C ASP A 68 9.16 17.98 -4.36
N VAL A 69 9.85 17.06 -3.70
CA VAL A 69 9.45 15.64 -3.62
C VAL A 69 8.04 15.51 -3.02
N ALA A 70 7.75 16.24 -1.93
CA ALA A 70 6.41 16.23 -1.35
C ALA A 70 5.36 16.85 -2.27
N ALA A 71 5.72 17.87 -3.05
CA ALA A 71 4.81 18.45 -4.05
C ALA A 71 4.48 17.46 -5.16
N HIS A 72 5.49 16.73 -5.66
CA HIS A 72 5.31 15.63 -6.59
C HIS A 72 4.38 14.55 -6.00
N HIS A 73 4.65 14.05 -4.78
CA HIS A 73 3.79 13.03 -4.16
C HIS A 73 2.31 13.46 -4.06
N ARG A 74 2.05 14.71 -3.66
CA ARG A 74 0.68 15.24 -3.57
C ARG A 74 -0.01 15.31 -4.93
N ALA A 75 0.73 15.59 -6.00
CA ALA A 75 0.19 15.68 -7.34
C ALA A 75 -0.12 14.29 -7.92
N THR A 76 0.70 13.28 -7.63
CA THR A 76 0.63 11.98 -8.34
C THR A 76 -0.07 10.86 -7.55
N ILE A 77 -0.13 10.90 -6.22
CA ILE A 77 -0.55 9.73 -5.41
C ILE A 77 -1.95 9.20 -5.73
N ILE A 78 -2.91 10.07 -6.06
CA ILE A 78 -4.28 9.65 -6.40
C ILE A 78 -4.33 9.00 -7.78
N GLU A 79 -3.55 9.49 -8.74
CA GLU A 79 -3.43 8.88 -10.07
C GLU A 79 -2.82 7.47 -9.97
N LEU A 80 -1.73 7.32 -9.20
CA LEU A 80 -1.12 6.01 -8.94
C LEU A 80 -2.09 5.06 -8.23
N LEU A 81 -2.85 5.54 -7.25
CA LEU A 81 -3.85 4.74 -6.57
C LEU A 81 -4.90 4.17 -7.53
N ASN A 82 -5.43 5.01 -8.42
CA ASN A 82 -6.40 4.59 -9.42
C ASN A 82 -5.79 3.59 -10.41
N GLN A 83 -4.54 3.81 -10.84
CA GLN A 83 -3.82 2.86 -11.69
C GLN A 83 -3.60 1.52 -10.99
N ALA A 84 -3.22 1.53 -9.71
CA ALA A 84 -3.01 0.30 -8.95
C ALA A 84 -4.28 -0.54 -8.83
N LEU A 85 -5.42 0.10 -8.52
CA LEU A 85 -6.73 -0.58 -8.48
C LEU A 85 -7.11 -1.16 -9.84
N ALA A 86 -6.87 -0.41 -10.92
CA ALA A 86 -7.11 -0.86 -12.28
C ALA A 86 -6.23 -2.05 -12.69
N ASP A 87 -4.92 -2.00 -12.40
CA ASP A 87 -3.96 -3.07 -12.69
C ASP A 87 -4.31 -4.35 -11.91
N ALA A 88 -4.68 -4.20 -10.64
CA ALA A 88 -5.14 -5.30 -9.79
C ALA A 88 -6.52 -5.84 -10.19
N LYS A 89 -7.27 -5.10 -11.02
CA LYS A 89 -8.65 -5.42 -11.44
C LYS A 89 -9.60 -5.59 -10.26
N ILE A 90 -9.44 -4.77 -9.24
CA ILE A 90 -10.30 -4.75 -8.05
C ILE A 90 -10.84 -3.35 -7.79
N THR A 91 -11.84 -3.27 -6.93
CA THR A 91 -12.34 -2.03 -6.36
C THR A 91 -11.89 -1.88 -4.91
N HIS A 92 -12.01 -0.68 -4.34
CA HIS A 92 -11.60 -0.44 -2.95
C HIS A 92 -12.42 -1.24 -1.93
N GLN A 93 -13.60 -1.73 -2.31
CA GLN A 93 -14.47 -2.59 -1.50
C GLN A 93 -13.87 -3.99 -1.26
N GLU A 94 -12.89 -4.40 -2.05
CA GLU A 94 -12.21 -5.69 -1.92
C GLU A 94 -10.95 -5.61 -1.06
N LEU A 95 -10.53 -4.40 -0.67
CA LEU A 95 -9.39 -4.19 0.23
C LEU A 95 -9.81 -4.51 1.67
N ASP A 96 -8.91 -5.15 2.41
CA ASP A 96 -9.09 -5.48 3.83
C ASP A 96 -8.33 -4.52 4.75
N CYS A 97 -7.27 -3.87 4.26
CA CYS A 97 -6.51 -2.87 5.01
C CYS A 97 -5.70 -1.94 4.11
N ILE A 98 -5.24 -0.85 4.71
CA ILE A 98 -4.33 0.13 4.11
C ILE A 98 -3.05 0.13 4.92
N CYS A 99 -1.91 0.13 4.25
CA CYS A 99 -0.58 0.17 4.81
C CYS A 99 0.14 1.38 4.22
N TYR A 100 1.05 1.99 4.99
CA TYR A 100 1.89 3.07 4.47
C TYR A 100 3.27 3.10 5.11
N THR A 101 4.23 3.70 4.41
CA THR A 101 5.56 3.92 4.98
C THR A 101 5.51 5.00 6.07
N LYS A 102 5.60 4.57 7.34
CA LYS A 102 5.69 5.48 8.48
C LYS A 102 7.09 6.10 8.65
N GLY A 103 8.12 5.41 8.17
CA GLY A 103 9.52 5.84 8.22
C GLY A 103 10.50 4.66 8.29
N PRO A 104 11.82 4.92 8.27
CA PRO A 104 12.46 6.24 8.16
C PRO A 104 12.30 6.88 6.76
N GLY A 105 12.62 8.17 6.62
CA GLY A 105 12.52 8.89 5.34
C GLY A 105 12.50 10.42 5.47
N MET A 106 12.30 11.10 4.35
CA MET A 106 12.14 12.56 4.29
C MET A 106 10.81 12.98 4.93
N GLY A 107 10.84 13.89 5.90
CA GLY A 107 9.65 14.24 6.68
C GLY A 107 8.46 14.74 5.86
N ALA A 108 8.68 15.68 4.92
CA ALA A 108 7.60 16.23 4.12
C ALA A 108 6.94 15.20 3.15
N PRO A 109 7.71 14.38 2.42
CA PRO A 109 7.17 13.23 1.67
C PRO A 109 6.38 12.23 2.53
N LEU A 110 6.93 11.81 3.67
CA LEU A 110 6.25 10.90 4.59
C LEU A 110 4.91 11.45 5.07
N GLN A 111 4.85 12.75 5.41
CA GLN A 111 3.61 13.42 5.83
C GLN A 111 2.56 13.43 4.71
N ALA A 112 2.97 13.64 3.45
CA ALA A 112 2.05 13.62 2.32
C ALA A 112 1.39 12.25 2.15
N VAL A 113 2.17 11.18 2.21
CA VAL A 113 1.65 9.81 2.10
C VAL A 113 0.79 9.42 3.31
N ALA A 114 1.24 9.74 4.52
CA ALA A 114 0.51 9.45 5.75
C ALA A 114 -0.87 10.13 5.81
N LEU A 115 -0.96 11.37 5.30
CA LEU A 115 -2.24 12.10 5.19
C LEU A 115 -3.22 11.36 4.28
N VAL A 116 -2.77 10.92 3.11
CA VAL A 116 -3.61 10.18 2.16
C VAL A 116 -4.03 8.84 2.77
N ALA A 117 -3.10 8.07 3.32
CA ALA A 117 -3.40 6.77 3.93
C ALA A 117 -4.48 6.88 5.02
N ARG A 118 -4.36 7.86 5.92
CA ARG A 118 -5.37 8.12 6.99
C ARG A 118 -6.70 8.60 6.46
N THR A 119 -6.69 9.34 5.36
CA THR A 119 -7.92 9.83 4.71
C THR A 119 -8.66 8.66 4.08
N LEU A 120 -7.95 7.80 3.34
CA LEU A 120 -8.54 6.61 2.72
C LEU A 120 -9.07 5.62 3.76
N SER A 121 -8.32 5.39 4.84
CA SER A 121 -8.75 4.50 5.94
C SER A 121 -10.09 4.96 6.53
N GLN A 122 -10.25 6.27 6.79
CA GLN A 122 -11.51 6.84 7.27
C GLN A 122 -12.62 6.84 6.22
N LEU A 123 -12.28 7.13 4.95
CA LEU A 123 -13.27 7.20 3.86
C LEU A 123 -13.83 5.83 3.49
N TRP A 124 -13.00 4.79 3.55
CA TRP A 124 -13.35 3.43 3.18
C TRP A 124 -13.66 2.52 4.36
N ASP A 125 -13.60 3.04 5.59
CA ASP A 125 -13.78 2.29 6.84
C ASP A 125 -12.88 1.04 6.92
N LEU A 126 -11.60 1.23 6.57
CA LEU A 126 -10.59 0.18 6.55
C LEU A 126 -9.53 0.40 7.63
N PRO A 127 -9.02 -0.66 8.29
CA PRO A 127 -7.86 -0.59 9.16
C PRO A 127 -6.63 0.03 8.47
N LEU A 128 -5.82 0.74 9.27
CA LEU A 128 -4.56 1.39 8.88
C LEU A 128 -3.36 0.85 9.66
#